data_AF-A0AAV4H3J3-F1
#
_entry.id   AF-A0AAV4H3J3-F1
#
_cell.length_a   1.000
_cell.length_b   1.000
_cell.length_c   1.000
_cell.angle_alpha   90.00
_cell.angle_beta   90.00
_cell.angle_gamma   90.00
#
_symmetry.space_group_name_H-M   'P 1'
#
loop_
_entity.id
_entity.type
_entity.pdbx_description
1 polymer ?
#
loop_
_entity_poly.entity_id
_entity_poly.type
_entity_poly.pdbx_seq_one_letter_code
_entity_poly.pdbx_strand_id
1 'polypeptide(L)'
;MLASIARGARRPVAMLSSAWEIVMIMFVHLTNSRLKKCLLVAFLTPFAIYIVSMHRSAMVGRYEPWTAIALPRPKAHIHKHFWRARDQELYIYSAIANPHFPVSREVNIVFTVMDQARSSSLDCCILLDNRTVFITPAKKYFYYRSINFPVVGDVDEYMHPDDYLARQYTCAVPETGHRIHHATLTSSYCSSDPRDYVPVHYPERVPGGLAICGKVAYGGQLDPEKLIEWFEVQKLLGVDKVLIYNLNNPVTVLKVFRHYQKIGFLDLQPYELPGRPYNRTMNDKGMYQFHHDESLAVLECRQRMGGYTYVMSHDLDEFIIPRTNVGLKPFFQQKMQQYQDSAGFYFYAEFFVYGWGATNPEEDMMVTRFRRATQPHWECTKYVILPSRVVSITTHSIFPMSHYSTASSIAAVFAPAVVGLVVVVLVVVVVVVVVVVIVVVVVVVIVVVVIVIERISLVLAAVSEIIGADIDFRSMKIF
;
A
#
# COMPACT_ATOMS: atom_id res chain seq x y z
N MET A 1 -25.51 -39.39 -15.21
CA MET A 1 -24.44 -38.49 -15.71
C MET A 1 -23.80 -37.77 -14.52
N LEU A 2 -23.21 -38.56 -13.60
CA LEU A 2 -22.78 -38.16 -12.25
C LEU A 2 -21.44 -38.82 -11.87
N ALA A 3 -20.51 -38.93 -12.82
CA ALA A 3 -19.21 -39.54 -12.57
C ALA A 3 -18.14 -38.99 -13.52
N SER A 4 -17.73 -37.72 -13.37
CA SER A 4 -16.49 -37.23 -14.02
C SER A 4 -15.84 -35.97 -13.40
N ILE A 5 -16.14 -35.59 -12.16
CA ILE A 5 -15.49 -34.42 -11.51
C ILE A 5 -15.00 -34.80 -10.10
N ALA A 6 -14.12 -35.81 -10.03
CA ALA A 6 -13.50 -36.23 -8.76
C ALA A 6 -12.05 -36.71 -8.94
N ARG A 7 -11.27 -36.09 -9.83
CA ARG A 7 -9.85 -36.47 -10.05
C ARG A 7 -8.81 -35.34 -9.97
N GLY A 8 -9.15 -34.18 -9.39
CA GLY A 8 -8.24 -33.04 -9.27
C GLY A 8 -7.60 -32.76 -7.90
N ALA A 9 -8.08 -33.38 -6.81
CA ALA A 9 -7.76 -32.92 -5.45
C ALA A 9 -7.07 -33.97 -4.55
N ARG A 10 -6.02 -34.66 -5.06
CA ARG A 10 -5.23 -35.64 -4.27
C ARG A 10 -3.71 -35.35 -4.23
N ARG A 11 -3.27 -34.11 -4.43
CA ARG A 11 -1.82 -33.80 -4.48
C ARG A 11 -1.17 -33.00 -3.33
N PRO A 12 -1.84 -32.40 -2.33
CA PRO A 12 -1.11 -31.80 -1.21
C PRO A 12 -0.86 -32.77 -0.04
N VAL A 13 -1.62 -33.86 0.08
CA VAL A 13 -1.52 -34.77 1.26
C VAL A 13 -0.31 -35.71 1.19
N ALA A 14 0.06 -36.16 -0.01
CA ALA A 14 1.18 -37.10 -0.19
C ALA A 14 2.57 -36.46 0.01
N MET A 15 2.68 -35.13 -0.07
CA MET A 15 3.95 -34.41 0.11
C MET A 15 4.21 -34.06 1.59
N LEU A 16 3.14 -33.95 2.40
CA LEU A 16 3.24 -33.75 3.85
C LEU A 16 3.53 -35.05 4.60
N SER A 17 3.04 -36.20 4.11
CA SER A 17 3.34 -37.50 4.72
C SER A 17 4.81 -37.90 4.56
N SER A 18 5.42 -37.61 3.40
CA SER A 18 6.83 -37.93 3.15
C SER A 18 7.80 -37.03 3.93
N ALA A 19 7.47 -35.75 4.11
CA ALA A 19 8.26 -34.85 4.95
C ALA A 19 8.23 -35.28 6.44
N TRP A 20 7.07 -35.73 6.93
CA TRP A 20 6.92 -36.20 8.30
C TRP A 20 7.70 -37.49 8.57
N GLU A 21 7.69 -38.43 7.63
CA GLU A 21 8.47 -39.68 7.73
C GLU A 21 9.97 -39.42 7.74
N ILE A 22 10.47 -38.48 6.92
CA ILE A 22 11.90 -38.10 6.90
C ILE A 22 12.31 -37.47 8.24
N VAL A 23 11.48 -36.58 8.81
CA VAL A 23 11.74 -35.95 10.11
C VAL A 23 11.77 -36.99 11.24
N MET A 24 10.87 -37.98 11.21
CA MET A 24 10.83 -39.05 12.20
C MET A 24 12.05 -39.98 12.10
N ILE A 25 12.50 -40.31 10.89
CA ILE A 25 13.73 -41.11 10.67
C ILE A 25 14.97 -40.37 11.20
N MET A 26 15.10 -39.06 10.92
CA MET A 26 16.18 -38.25 11.48
C MET A 26 16.13 -38.18 13.02
N PHE A 27 14.93 -38.16 13.61
CA PHE A 27 14.75 -38.19 15.06
C PHE A 27 15.16 -39.52 15.69
N VAL A 28 14.93 -40.66 15.03
CA VAL A 28 15.28 -41.98 15.57
C VAL A 28 16.80 -42.21 15.60
N HIS A 29 17.55 -41.67 14.63
CA HIS A 29 18.99 -41.91 14.50
C HIS A 29 19.91 -40.89 15.21
N LEU A 30 19.36 -39.83 15.82
CA LEU A 30 20.16 -38.89 16.60
C LEU A 30 20.47 -39.44 18.00
N THR A 31 21.73 -39.82 18.26
CA THR A 31 22.20 -40.32 19.58
C THR A 31 22.44 -39.19 20.60
N ASN A 32 22.60 -37.95 20.13
CA ASN A 32 22.89 -36.80 20.99
C ASN A 32 21.60 -36.16 21.54
N SER A 33 21.39 -36.30 22.85
CA SER A 33 20.18 -35.84 23.56
C SER A 33 19.98 -34.32 23.55
N ARG A 34 21.04 -33.53 23.40
CA ARG A 34 20.94 -32.06 23.31
C ARG A 34 20.47 -31.61 21.92
N LEU A 35 20.97 -32.24 20.87
CA LEU A 35 20.59 -31.90 19.49
C LEU A 35 19.12 -32.30 19.18
N LYS A 36 18.66 -33.42 19.74
CA LYS A 36 17.23 -33.82 19.73
C LYS A 36 16.33 -32.77 20.37
N LYS A 37 16.72 -32.22 21.53
CA LYS A 37 15.93 -31.17 22.21
C LYS A 37 15.90 -29.87 21.39
N CYS A 38 17.02 -29.46 20.80
CA CYS A 38 17.06 -28.26 19.94
C CYS A 38 16.19 -28.42 18.69
N LEU A 39 16.23 -29.58 18.02
CA LEU A 39 15.38 -29.84 16.85
C LEU A 39 13.90 -29.93 17.22
N LEU A 40 13.55 -30.55 18.36
CA LEU A 40 12.17 -30.58 18.83
C LEU A 40 11.63 -29.15 19.03
N VAL A 41 12.41 -28.28 19.68
CA VAL A 41 12.06 -26.87 19.85
C VAL A 41 11.95 -26.19 18.47
N ALA A 42 12.91 -26.36 17.58
CA ALA A 42 12.89 -25.73 16.26
C ALA A 42 11.68 -26.14 15.39
N PHE A 43 11.15 -27.36 15.54
CA PHE A 43 9.96 -27.82 14.83
C PHE A 43 8.64 -27.50 15.53
N LEU A 44 8.60 -27.55 16.86
CA LEU A 44 7.39 -27.25 17.62
C LEU A 44 7.12 -25.74 17.72
N THR A 45 8.15 -24.89 17.68
CA THR A 45 7.98 -23.44 17.81
C THR A 45 7.19 -22.84 16.63
N PRO A 46 7.50 -23.13 15.35
CA PRO A 46 6.70 -22.67 14.21
C PRO A 46 5.27 -23.23 14.24
N PHE A 47 5.09 -24.48 14.67
CA PHE A 47 3.78 -25.12 14.76
C PHE A 47 2.93 -24.52 15.90
N ALA A 48 3.54 -24.23 17.04
CA ALA A 48 2.89 -23.52 18.15
C ALA A 48 2.56 -22.07 17.77
N ILE A 49 3.46 -21.36 17.07
CA ILE A 49 3.18 -20.03 16.51
C ILE A 49 2.03 -20.10 15.50
N TYR A 50 1.99 -21.12 14.65
CA TYR A 50 0.91 -21.33 13.68
C TYR A 50 -0.43 -21.63 14.36
N ILE A 51 -0.45 -22.49 15.39
CA ILE A 51 -1.67 -22.78 16.15
C ILE A 51 -2.11 -21.55 16.95
N VAL A 52 -1.22 -20.82 17.62
CA VAL A 52 -1.55 -19.57 18.32
C VAL A 52 -2.04 -18.49 17.35
N SER A 53 -1.49 -18.46 16.14
CA SER A 53 -1.96 -17.59 15.05
C SER A 53 -3.37 -17.97 14.57
N MET A 54 -3.66 -19.28 14.44
CA MET A 54 -5.00 -19.78 14.08
C MET A 54 -6.02 -19.66 15.22
N HIS A 55 -5.58 -19.63 16.48
CA HIS A 55 -6.45 -19.53 17.66
C HIS A 55 -6.66 -18.11 18.18
N ARG A 56 -6.19 -17.08 17.47
CA ARG A 56 -6.78 -15.74 17.60
C ARG A 56 -8.18 -15.82 17.02
N SER A 57 -9.15 -16.21 17.86
CA SER A 57 -10.56 -15.92 17.65
C SER A 57 -10.63 -14.50 17.11
N ALA A 58 -11.14 -14.34 15.88
CA ALA A 58 -11.46 -13.03 15.36
C ALA A 58 -12.34 -12.39 16.43
N MET A 59 -11.80 -11.44 17.20
CA MET A 59 -12.56 -10.80 18.25
C MET A 59 -13.71 -10.09 17.56
N VAL A 60 -14.89 -10.69 17.65
CA VAL A 60 -16.15 -10.05 17.37
C VAL A 60 -16.20 -8.86 18.31
N GLY A 61 -16.38 -7.65 17.77
CA GLY A 61 -16.38 -6.43 18.58
C GLY A 61 -17.40 -6.49 19.73
N ARG A 62 -17.30 -5.54 20.66
CA ARG A 62 -18.14 -5.48 21.86
C ARG A 62 -19.05 -4.26 21.85
N TYR A 63 -20.23 -4.41 22.46
CA TYR A 63 -21.18 -3.31 22.64
C TYR A 63 -20.96 -2.70 24.03
N GLU A 64 -20.85 -1.38 24.08
CA GLU A 64 -20.74 -0.63 25.33
C GLU A 64 -21.84 0.44 25.42
N PRO A 65 -22.40 0.67 26.62
CA PRO A 65 -23.24 1.83 26.87
C PRO A 65 -22.44 3.11 26.59
N TRP A 66 -23.04 4.02 25.85
CA TRP A 66 -22.47 5.32 25.57
C TRP A 66 -22.76 6.26 26.74
N THR A 67 -21.93 6.18 27.78
CA THR A 67 -22.02 7.04 28.96
C THR A 67 -21.14 8.28 28.81
N ALA A 68 -21.62 9.43 29.27
CA ALA A 68 -20.88 10.69 29.23
C ALA A 68 -19.59 10.65 30.06
N ILE A 69 -18.44 10.44 29.42
CA ILE A 69 -17.10 10.60 30.00
C ILE A 69 -16.51 11.87 29.39
N ALA A 70 -16.52 12.96 30.17
CA ALA A 70 -15.99 14.24 29.72
C ALA A 70 -14.47 14.18 29.60
N LEU A 71 -13.97 14.18 28.36
CA LEU A 71 -12.55 14.26 28.09
C LEU A 71 -12.07 15.70 27.92
N PRO A 72 -10.82 16.01 28.32
CA PRO A 72 -10.20 17.28 28.00
C PRO A 72 -10.33 17.52 26.49
N ARG A 73 -10.87 18.68 26.10
CA ARG A 73 -10.93 19.03 24.69
C ARG A 73 -9.50 19.16 24.18
N PRO A 74 -9.17 18.56 23.02
CA PRO A 74 -7.94 18.90 22.32
C PRO A 74 -7.85 20.42 22.18
N LYS A 75 -6.64 20.99 22.25
CA LYS A 75 -6.43 22.39 21.86
C LYS A 75 -7.06 22.60 20.49
N ALA A 76 -7.73 23.75 20.31
CA ALA A 76 -8.62 24.07 19.19
C ALA A 76 -8.18 23.43 17.86
N HIS A 77 -9.12 22.82 17.13
CA HIS A 77 -8.91 22.23 15.81
C HIS A 77 -8.21 23.24 14.89
N ILE A 78 -6.89 23.11 14.72
CA ILE A 78 -6.11 23.94 13.79
C ILE A 78 -6.50 23.64 12.34
N HIS A 79 -7.00 22.42 12.09
CA HIS A 79 -7.44 21.93 10.78
C HIS A 79 -8.96 21.83 10.75
N LYS A 80 -9.59 22.39 9.72
CA LYS A 80 -11.06 22.51 9.60
C LYS A 80 -11.68 21.29 8.94
N HIS A 81 -10.90 20.55 8.15
CA HIS A 81 -11.40 19.45 7.32
C HIS A 81 -10.95 18.07 7.80
N PHE A 82 -10.15 18.01 8.86
CA PHE A 82 -9.71 16.78 9.51
C PHE A 82 -10.18 16.74 10.96
N TRP A 83 -10.63 15.58 11.39
CA TRP A 83 -10.88 15.27 12.79
C TRP A 83 -9.59 14.76 13.42
N ARG A 84 -9.21 15.30 14.58
CA ARG A 84 -8.04 14.81 15.30
C ARG A 84 -8.48 13.83 16.38
N ALA A 85 -7.91 12.63 16.38
CA ALA A 85 -8.11 11.69 17.48
C ALA A 85 -7.58 12.30 18.78
N ARG A 86 -8.28 12.09 19.91
CA ARG A 86 -7.95 12.77 21.17
C ARG A 86 -6.68 12.26 21.82
N ASP A 87 -6.38 10.98 21.62
CA ASP A 87 -5.35 10.24 22.31
C ASP A 87 -4.16 9.85 21.40
N GLN A 88 -4.16 10.33 20.15
CA GLN A 88 -3.17 9.95 19.14
C GLN A 88 -2.82 11.13 18.21
N GLU A 89 -1.60 11.10 17.66
CA GLU A 89 -1.20 11.97 16.55
C GLU A 89 -1.75 11.43 15.22
N LEU A 90 -3.08 11.52 15.08
CA LEU A 90 -3.83 10.95 13.98
C LEU A 90 -4.91 11.93 13.52
N TYR A 91 -4.89 12.26 12.23
CA TYR A 91 -5.88 13.10 11.57
C TYR A 91 -6.76 12.23 10.67
N ILE A 92 -8.03 12.14 10.99
CA ILE A 92 -9.05 11.44 10.23
C ILE A 92 -9.64 12.40 9.19
N TYR A 93 -9.53 12.04 7.92
CA TYR A 93 -10.17 12.79 6.85
C TYR A 93 -11.62 12.36 6.65
N SER A 94 -11.89 11.06 6.71
CA SER A 94 -13.22 10.51 6.47
C SER A 94 -13.42 9.14 7.11
N ALA A 95 -14.69 8.75 7.18
CA ALA A 95 -15.14 7.37 7.38
C ALA A 95 -16.12 7.03 6.25
N ILE A 96 -15.85 5.97 5.48
CA ILE A 96 -16.64 5.58 4.31
C ILE A 96 -17.06 4.12 4.43
N ALA A 97 -18.35 3.86 4.32
CA ALA A 97 -18.87 2.50 4.21
C ALA A 97 -18.46 1.91 2.85
N ASN A 98 -17.69 0.82 2.88
CA ASN A 98 -17.22 0.14 1.68
C ASN A 98 -18.26 -0.91 1.24
N PRO A 99 -18.89 -0.75 0.06
CA PRO A 99 -19.96 -1.65 -0.39
C PRO A 99 -19.44 -2.99 -0.94
N HIS A 100 -18.14 -3.14 -1.22
CA HIS A 100 -17.58 -4.28 -1.95
C HIS A 100 -16.97 -5.36 -1.07
N PHE A 101 -16.75 -5.07 0.20
CA PHE A 101 -16.12 -6.01 1.14
C PHE A 101 -17.07 -6.54 2.23
N PRO A 102 -18.36 -6.83 2.04
CA PRO A 102 -19.11 -7.49 3.10
C PRO A 102 -18.65 -8.95 3.22
N VAL A 103 -17.84 -9.28 4.22
CA VAL A 103 -17.73 -10.67 4.67
C VAL A 103 -19.05 -10.97 5.37
N SER A 104 -19.99 -11.58 4.65
CA SER A 104 -21.29 -12.09 5.14
C SER A 104 -21.89 -11.36 6.35
N ARG A 105 -22.85 -10.45 6.12
CA ARG A 105 -23.61 -9.70 7.15
C ARG A 105 -22.78 -8.69 7.96
N GLU A 106 -21.73 -8.14 7.36
CA GLU A 106 -20.95 -7.04 7.93
C GLU A 106 -20.90 -5.83 6.99
N VAL A 107 -20.92 -4.64 7.57
CA VAL A 107 -20.58 -3.39 6.90
C VAL A 107 -19.12 -3.06 7.24
N ASN A 108 -18.28 -2.91 6.23
CA ASN A 108 -16.90 -2.46 6.45
C ASN A 108 -16.83 -0.93 6.37
N ILE A 109 -16.35 -0.30 7.44
CA ILE A 109 -16.07 1.14 7.46
C ILE A 109 -14.58 1.33 7.22
N VAL A 110 -14.23 2.06 6.18
CA VAL A 110 -12.86 2.44 5.84
C VAL A 110 -12.63 3.88 6.27
N PHE A 111 -11.66 4.08 7.15
CA PHE A 111 -11.16 5.39 7.54
C PHE A 111 -9.96 5.73 6.67
N THR A 112 -9.95 6.94 6.09
CA THR A 112 -8.75 7.50 5.46
C THR A 112 -8.12 8.52 6.40
N VAL A 113 -6.83 8.35 6.70
CA VAL A 113 -6.15 9.11 7.76
C VAL A 113 -4.74 9.55 7.36
N MET A 114 -4.28 10.63 7.99
CA MET A 114 -2.86 10.96 8.14
C MET A 114 -2.42 10.50 9.53
N ASP A 115 -1.56 9.51 9.57
CA ASP A 115 -1.22 8.77 10.79
C ASP A 115 0.27 8.87 11.13
N GLN A 116 0.56 9.46 12.29
CA GLN A 116 1.89 9.46 12.91
C GLN A 116 1.95 8.51 14.12
N ALA A 117 0.84 7.89 14.51
CA ALA A 117 0.69 6.94 15.61
C ALA A 117 1.13 5.53 15.19
N ARG A 118 2.46 5.37 15.03
CA ARG A 118 3.13 4.23 14.38
C ARG A 118 2.84 2.84 14.96
N SER A 119 2.52 2.77 16.26
CA SER A 119 2.52 1.51 17.01
C SER A 119 1.34 1.34 17.97
N SER A 120 0.33 2.23 17.94
CA SER A 120 -0.87 2.00 18.72
C SER A 120 -1.79 1.02 18.00
N SER A 121 -2.23 -0.02 18.72
CA SER A 121 -3.42 -0.75 18.31
C SER A 121 -4.58 0.24 18.35
N LEU A 122 -5.22 0.45 17.21
CA LEU A 122 -6.39 1.30 17.12
C LEU A 122 -7.65 0.44 17.20
N ASP A 123 -8.64 0.96 17.91
CA ASP A 123 -10.01 0.48 17.93
C ASP A 123 -10.90 1.48 17.21
N CYS A 124 -11.94 0.95 16.57
CA CYS A 124 -13.00 1.72 15.94
C CYS A 124 -14.16 1.83 16.91
N CYS A 125 -14.55 3.06 17.21
CA CYS A 125 -15.72 3.38 18.00
C CYS A 125 -16.85 3.77 17.06
N ILE A 126 -17.93 3.00 17.07
CA ILE A 126 -19.01 3.11 16.10
C ILE A 126 -20.29 3.46 16.85
N LEU A 127 -20.78 4.68 16.62
CA LEU A 127 -22.00 5.15 17.24
C LEU A 127 -23.19 4.55 16.49
N LEU A 128 -23.82 3.55 17.10
CA LEU A 128 -24.98 2.87 16.52
C LEU A 128 -26.26 3.69 16.74
N ASP A 129 -26.39 4.25 17.93
CA ASP A 129 -27.46 5.15 18.35
C ASP A 129 -26.93 6.10 19.44
N ASN A 130 -27.76 7.01 19.95
CA ASN A 130 -27.38 7.97 21.02
C ASN A 130 -27.22 7.32 22.41
N ARG A 131 -27.05 6.00 22.50
CA ARG A 131 -26.92 5.23 23.75
C ARG A 131 -25.92 4.08 23.68
N THR A 132 -25.48 3.68 22.49
CA THR A 132 -24.69 2.46 22.27
C THR A 132 -23.55 2.74 21.31
N VAL A 133 -22.34 2.37 21.74
CA VAL A 133 -21.15 2.32 20.88
C VAL A 133 -20.75 0.88 20.69
N PHE A 134 -20.47 0.51 19.44
CA PHE A 134 -19.83 -0.75 19.11
C PHE A 134 -18.33 -0.52 18.91
N ILE A 135 -17.53 -1.32 19.58
CA ILE A 135 -16.07 -1.22 19.61
C ILE A 135 -15.48 -2.45 18.93
N THR A 136 -14.69 -2.25 17.89
CA THR A 136 -14.00 -3.33 17.18
C THR A 136 -12.56 -2.95 16.86
N PRO A 137 -11.61 -3.89 16.87
CA PRO A 137 -10.24 -3.60 16.46
C PRO A 137 -10.19 -3.07 15.04
N ALA A 138 -9.44 -1.99 14.83
CA ALA A 138 -9.12 -1.47 13.51
C ALA A 138 -8.03 -2.33 12.87
N LYS A 139 -8.21 -2.69 11.60
CA LYS A 139 -7.19 -3.38 10.82
C LYS A 139 -6.59 -2.39 9.83
N LYS A 140 -5.26 -2.35 9.73
CA LYS A 140 -4.58 -1.64 8.63
C LYS A 140 -5.07 -2.24 7.31
N TYR A 141 -5.79 -1.44 6.53
CA TYR A 141 -6.38 -1.83 5.25
C TYR A 141 -5.40 -1.56 4.11
N PHE A 142 -4.74 -0.40 4.12
CA PHE A 142 -3.71 -0.05 3.16
C PHE A 142 -2.75 1.03 3.68
N TYR A 143 -1.53 1.04 3.15
CA TYR A 143 -0.53 2.09 3.35
C TYR A 143 0.25 2.33 2.05
N TYR A 144 0.45 3.60 1.68
CA TYR A 144 1.03 4.05 0.41
C TYR A 144 2.37 3.36 0.03
N ARG A 145 3.22 3.04 1.01
CA ARG A 145 4.50 2.33 0.80
C ARG A 145 4.48 0.87 1.25
N SER A 146 3.36 0.14 1.09
CA SER A 146 3.41 -1.32 1.21
C SER A 146 4.19 -1.92 0.03
N ILE A 147 5.51 -1.78 0.06
CA ILE A 147 6.39 -2.71 -0.61
C ILE A 147 6.12 -4.06 0.07
N ASN A 148 6.01 -5.14 -0.69
CA ASN A 148 5.70 -6.49 -0.19
C ASN A 148 6.73 -7.07 0.83
N PHE A 149 7.68 -6.26 1.29
CA PHE A 149 8.67 -6.59 2.32
C PHE A 149 8.38 -5.76 3.58
N PRO A 150 7.73 -6.34 4.60
CA PRO A 150 7.39 -5.66 5.85
C PRO A 150 8.57 -4.91 6.49
N VAL A 151 9.76 -5.51 6.43
CA VAL A 151 11.01 -4.94 6.94
C VAL A 151 11.34 -3.59 6.31
N VAL A 152 11.05 -3.39 5.02
CA VAL A 152 11.34 -2.12 4.33
C VAL A 152 10.36 -1.03 4.78
N GLY A 153 9.10 -1.38 5.02
CA GLY A 153 8.11 -0.45 5.56
C GLY A 153 8.49 0.05 6.95
N ASP A 154 8.92 -0.86 7.83
CA ASP A 154 9.35 -0.52 9.19
C ASP A 154 10.63 0.35 9.19
N VAL A 155 11.57 0.09 8.27
CA VAL A 155 12.79 0.89 8.11
C VAL A 155 12.47 2.28 7.54
N ASP A 156 11.61 2.37 6.53
CA ASP A 156 11.20 3.64 5.93
C ASP A 156 10.48 4.53 6.96
N GLU A 157 9.60 3.92 7.76
CA GLU A 157 8.99 4.58 8.91
C GLU A 157 10.08 5.01 9.90
N TYR A 158 10.95 4.12 10.36
CA TYR A 158 12.06 4.46 11.27
C TYR A 158 12.90 5.66 10.80
N MET A 159 13.16 5.79 9.49
CA MET A 159 13.95 6.89 8.92
C MET A 159 13.22 8.23 8.84
N HIS A 160 11.89 8.26 8.98
CA HIS A 160 11.08 9.46 8.80
C HIS A 160 10.18 9.75 10.03
N PRO A 161 10.70 9.79 11.28
CA PRO A 161 9.92 9.79 12.53
C PRO A 161 8.82 10.86 12.63
N ASP A 162 9.04 12.01 12.03
CA ASP A 162 8.17 13.18 12.17
C ASP A 162 7.10 13.30 11.08
N ASP A 163 7.11 12.43 10.06
CA ASP A 163 6.16 12.46 8.95
C ASP A 163 4.84 11.73 9.28
N TYR A 164 3.75 12.27 8.74
CA TYR A 164 2.42 11.69 8.79
C TYR A 164 2.17 10.84 7.53
N LEU A 165 1.74 9.61 7.77
CA LEU A 165 1.62 8.59 6.75
C LEU A 165 0.17 8.48 6.27
N ALA A 166 -0.04 8.54 4.95
CA ALA A 166 -1.36 8.33 4.36
C ALA A 166 -1.74 6.85 4.46
N ARG A 167 -2.74 6.55 5.29
CA ARG A 167 -3.16 5.18 5.63
C ARG A 167 -4.67 5.04 5.53
N GLN A 168 -5.10 3.79 5.29
CA GLN A 168 -6.48 3.37 5.45
C GLN A 168 -6.60 2.32 6.53
N TYR A 169 -7.58 2.49 7.41
CA TYR A 169 -7.97 1.51 8.43
C TYR A 169 -9.37 0.99 8.11
N THR A 170 -9.62 -0.30 8.30
CA THR A 170 -10.93 -0.91 8.10
C THR A 170 -11.45 -1.50 9.40
N CYS A 171 -12.76 -1.40 9.59
CA CYS A 171 -13.48 -1.88 10.76
C CYS A 171 -14.67 -2.70 10.28
N ALA A 172 -14.71 -3.97 10.69
CA ALA A 172 -15.83 -4.85 10.41
C ALA A 172 -16.95 -4.59 11.43
N VAL A 173 -18.13 -4.21 10.95
CA VAL A 173 -19.27 -3.90 11.79
C VAL A 173 -20.38 -4.90 11.50
N PRO A 174 -20.93 -5.60 12.50
CA PRO A 174 -22.06 -6.49 12.27
C PRO A 174 -23.25 -5.70 11.72
N GLU A 175 -24.03 -6.32 10.86
CA GLU A 175 -25.27 -5.73 10.35
C GLU A 175 -26.27 -5.59 11.50
N THR A 176 -26.46 -4.35 11.97
CA THR A 176 -27.36 -4.02 13.08
C THR A 176 -28.79 -3.71 12.63
N GLY A 177 -29.07 -3.84 11.33
CA GLY A 177 -30.33 -3.39 10.71
C GLY A 177 -30.49 -1.86 10.69
N HIS A 178 -29.50 -1.11 11.18
CA HIS A 178 -29.50 0.35 11.28
C HIS A 178 -28.32 0.89 10.47
N ARG A 179 -28.53 2.05 9.82
CA ARG A 179 -27.46 2.74 9.11
C ARG A 179 -26.53 3.37 10.14
N ILE A 180 -25.25 3.01 10.07
CA ILE A 180 -24.22 3.61 10.93
C ILE A 180 -24.02 5.04 10.48
N HIS A 181 -24.16 5.99 11.40
CA HIS A 181 -24.09 7.42 11.08
C HIS A 181 -22.74 8.04 11.41
N HIS A 182 -22.07 7.61 12.49
CA HIS A 182 -20.86 8.25 12.99
C HIS A 182 -19.88 7.21 13.51
N ALA A 183 -18.60 7.41 13.25
CA ALA A 183 -17.54 6.51 13.70
C ALA A 183 -16.23 7.28 13.93
N THR A 184 -15.35 6.75 14.78
CA THR A 184 -14.02 7.33 15.03
C THR A 184 -12.98 6.24 15.32
N LEU A 185 -11.70 6.64 15.33
CA LEU A 185 -10.56 5.79 15.69
C LEU A 185 -9.95 6.30 17.00
N THR A 186 -9.59 5.38 17.89
CA THR A 186 -8.94 5.66 19.17
C THR A 186 -7.95 4.54 19.51
N SER A 187 -7.01 4.80 20.40
CA SER A 187 -6.11 3.77 20.97
C SER A 187 -6.48 3.35 22.39
N SER A 188 -7.44 4.03 23.01
CA SER A 188 -7.71 3.91 24.45
C SER A 188 -9.18 3.64 24.73
N TYR A 189 -10.07 4.61 24.55
CA TYR A 189 -11.49 4.47 24.85
C TYR A 189 -12.34 5.39 23.99
N CYS A 190 -13.59 4.97 23.78
CA CYS A 190 -14.53 5.71 22.96
C CYS A 190 -15.01 6.97 23.69
N SER A 191 -14.81 8.12 23.05
CA SER A 191 -15.28 9.39 23.61
C SER A 191 -16.80 9.44 23.70
N SER A 192 -17.30 10.17 24.68
CA SER A 192 -18.72 10.45 24.82
C SER A 192 -19.17 11.74 24.13
N ASP A 193 -18.27 12.47 23.47
CA ASP A 193 -18.60 13.70 22.75
C ASP A 193 -18.85 13.37 21.28
N PRO A 194 -20.08 13.54 20.75
CA PRO A 194 -20.39 13.27 19.34
C PRO A 194 -19.47 13.97 18.34
N ARG A 195 -18.89 15.11 18.73
CA ARG A 195 -18.00 15.90 17.87
C ARG A 195 -16.67 15.20 17.57
N ASP A 196 -16.32 14.17 18.33
CA ASP A 196 -15.13 13.36 18.07
C ASP A 196 -15.37 12.26 17.03
N TYR A 197 -16.62 12.10 16.59
CA TYR A 197 -17.00 11.12 15.59
C TYR A 197 -17.19 11.78 14.23
N VAL A 198 -16.63 11.13 13.21
CA VAL A 198 -16.74 11.55 11.82
C VAL A 198 -18.02 10.94 11.24
N PRO A 199 -18.81 11.69 10.46
CA PRO A 199 -19.95 11.13 9.77
C PRO A 199 -19.52 10.04 8.78
N VAL A 200 -20.24 8.93 8.77
CA VAL A 200 -19.99 7.81 7.85
C VAL A 200 -20.68 8.08 6.52
N HIS A 201 -19.88 8.24 5.48
CA HIS A 201 -20.36 8.43 4.12
C HIS A 201 -20.65 7.08 3.44
N TYR A 202 -21.73 7.01 2.67
CA TYR A 202 -22.10 5.82 1.90
C TYR A 202 -22.06 6.18 0.42
N PRO A 203 -21.10 5.62 -0.35
CA PRO A 203 -21.00 5.86 -1.78
C PRO A 203 -22.29 5.52 -2.51
N GLU A 204 -22.69 6.38 -3.45
CA GLU A 204 -23.79 6.12 -4.38
C GLU A 204 -23.42 4.93 -5.27
N ARG A 205 -24.37 4.02 -5.50
CA ARG A 205 -24.19 2.90 -6.43
C ARG A 205 -24.62 3.33 -7.82
N VAL A 206 -23.67 3.35 -8.76
CA VAL A 206 -23.88 3.76 -10.15
C VAL A 206 -23.40 2.63 -11.08
N PRO A 207 -24.23 1.59 -11.29
CA PRO A 207 -23.91 0.49 -12.20
C PRO A 207 -23.70 1.00 -13.64
N GLY A 208 -22.65 0.52 -14.30
CA GLY A 208 -22.22 1.02 -15.61
C GLY A 208 -21.59 2.41 -15.60
N GLY A 209 -21.57 3.10 -14.45
CA GLY A 209 -21.04 4.45 -14.33
C GLY A 209 -19.51 4.51 -14.42
N LEU A 210 -19.02 5.65 -14.90
CA LEU A 210 -17.62 6.02 -15.02
C LEU A 210 -17.34 7.30 -14.23
N ALA A 211 -16.47 7.22 -13.23
CA ALA A 211 -16.01 8.37 -12.45
C ALA A 211 -14.52 8.66 -12.65
N ILE A 212 -14.11 9.89 -12.33
CA ILE A 212 -12.71 10.34 -12.30
C ILE A 212 -12.31 10.74 -10.89
N CYS A 213 -11.14 10.29 -10.46
CA CYS A 213 -10.36 10.83 -9.36
C CYS A 213 -9.37 11.87 -9.89
N GLY A 214 -9.74 13.16 -9.85
CA GLY A 214 -8.95 14.29 -10.34
C GLY A 214 -7.88 14.81 -9.35
N LYS A 215 -7.61 14.03 -8.29
CA LYS A 215 -6.65 14.32 -7.22
C LYS A 215 -6.81 15.71 -6.58
N VAL A 216 -5.71 16.26 -6.06
CA VAL A 216 -5.68 17.57 -5.39
C VAL A 216 -5.53 18.67 -6.44
N ALA A 217 -6.55 19.53 -6.53
CA ALA A 217 -6.44 20.79 -7.24
C ALA A 217 -5.80 21.82 -6.30
N TYR A 218 -4.64 22.36 -6.67
CA TYR A 218 -3.94 23.33 -5.84
C TYR A 218 -3.32 24.47 -6.65
N GLY A 219 -3.25 25.63 -6.01
CA GLY A 219 -2.44 26.76 -6.45
C GLY A 219 -3.08 27.66 -7.51
N GLY A 220 -2.45 28.82 -7.73
CA GLY A 220 -2.86 29.78 -8.76
C GLY A 220 -2.45 29.41 -10.18
N GLN A 221 -1.95 28.19 -10.41
CA GLN A 221 -1.45 27.74 -11.72
C GLN A 221 -2.51 27.02 -12.56
N LEU A 222 -3.67 26.69 -11.98
CA LEU A 222 -4.79 26.19 -12.77
C LEU A 222 -5.36 27.31 -13.63
N ASP A 223 -5.27 27.11 -14.93
CA ASP A 223 -5.87 27.98 -15.94
C ASP A 223 -7.38 27.67 -16.03
N PRO A 224 -8.27 28.66 -15.78
CA PRO A 224 -9.71 28.43 -15.83
C PRO A 224 -10.24 27.96 -17.18
N GLU A 225 -9.64 28.39 -18.30
CA GLU A 225 -10.09 28.02 -19.64
C GLU A 225 -9.70 26.57 -19.94
N LYS A 226 -8.45 26.19 -19.64
CA LYS A 226 -8.01 24.78 -19.77
C LYS A 226 -8.83 23.85 -18.88
N LEU A 227 -9.21 24.33 -17.69
CA LEU A 227 -10.03 23.55 -16.78
C LEU A 227 -11.45 23.36 -17.32
N ILE A 228 -12.05 24.40 -17.92
CA ILE A 228 -13.35 24.28 -18.60
C ILE A 228 -13.26 23.26 -19.73
N GLU A 229 -12.23 23.37 -20.59
CA GLU A 229 -11.98 22.43 -21.68
C GLU A 229 -11.83 21.00 -21.15
N TRP A 230 -11.07 20.82 -20.07
CA TRP A 230 -10.88 19.51 -19.46
C TRP A 230 -12.22 18.88 -19.06
N PHE A 231 -13.05 19.60 -18.31
CA PHE A 231 -14.37 19.10 -17.89
C PHE A 231 -15.30 18.78 -19.07
N GLU A 232 -15.36 19.63 -20.09
CA GLU A 232 -16.22 19.39 -21.25
C GLU A 232 -15.75 18.18 -22.06
N VAL A 233 -14.44 18.00 -22.25
CA VAL A 233 -13.91 16.78 -22.88
C VAL A 233 -14.23 15.53 -22.06
N GLN A 234 -14.13 15.56 -20.73
CA GLN A 234 -14.53 14.43 -19.89
C GLN A 234 -16.02 14.06 -20.08
N LYS A 235 -16.90 15.07 -20.16
CA LYS A 235 -18.34 14.86 -20.43
C LYS A 235 -18.55 14.24 -21.81
N LEU A 236 -17.87 14.75 -22.85
CA LEU A 236 -17.94 14.20 -24.22
C LEU A 236 -17.49 12.74 -24.28
N LEU A 237 -16.47 12.37 -23.50
CA LEU A 237 -15.97 11.00 -23.39
C LEU A 237 -16.89 10.06 -22.60
N GLY A 238 -17.97 10.58 -22.01
CA GLY A 238 -19.00 9.83 -21.30
C GLY A 238 -18.72 9.60 -19.81
N VAL A 239 -17.89 10.45 -19.19
CA VAL A 239 -17.72 10.45 -17.73
C VAL A 239 -19.00 10.93 -17.06
N ASP A 240 -19.39 10.29 -15.97
CA ASP A 240 -20.61 10.60 -15.23
C ASP A 240 -20.33 11.52 -14.02
N LYS A 241 -19.15 11.37 -13.40
CA LYS A 241 -18.78 12.12 -12.20
C LYS A 241 -17.29 12.39 -12.11
N VAL A 242 -16.93 13.54 -11.57
CA VAL A 242 -15.54 13.88 -11.22
C VAL A 242 -15.46 14.15 -9.73
N LEU A 243 -14.42 13.63 -9.06
CA LEU A 243 -14.05 14.02 -7.69
C LEU A 243 -12.75 14.81 -7.70
N ILE A 244 -12.74 15.97 -7.05
CA ILE A 244 -11.53 16.80 -6.88
C ILE A 244 -11.42 17.24 -5.42
N TYR A 245 -10.18 17.32 -4.92
CA TYR A 245 -9.85 17.86 -3.60
C TYR A 245 -9.34 19.29 -3.74
N ASN A 246 -10.10 20.25 -3.23
CA ASN A 246 -9.80 21.67 -3.32
C ASN A 246 -8.82 22.09 -2.23
N LEU A 247 -7.60 22.48 -2.63
CA LEU A 247 -6.58 23.04 -1.75
C LEU A 247 -6.26 24.50 -2.15
N ASN A 248 -6.91 25.45 -1.47
CA ASN A 248 -6.63 26.89 -1.57
C ASN A 248 -6.60 27.47 -3.01
N ASN A 249 -7.54 27.08 -3.87
CA ASN A 249 -7.63 27.62 -5.24
C ASN A 249 -8.18 29.06 -5.28
N PRO A 250 -7.76 29.88 -6.27
CA PRO A 250 -8.25 31.24 -6.44
C PRO A 250 -9.73 31.28 -6.84
N VAL A 251 -10.36 32.43 -6.62
CA VAL A 251 -11.81 32.64 -6.89
C VAL A 251 -12.19 32.33 -8.35
N THR A 252 -11.30 32.59 -9.32
CA THR A 252 -11.52 32.29 -10.74
C THR A 252 -11.70 30.80 -11.00
N VAL A 253 -10.81 29.96 -10.46
CA VAL A 253 -10.89 28.49 -10.53
C VAL A 253 -12.12 27.98 -9.76
N LEU A 254 -12.39 28.54 -8.58
CA LEU A 254 -13.57 28.17 -7.78
C LEU A 254 -14.89 28.49 -8.50
N LYS A 255 -14.95 29.51 -9.37
CA LYS A 255 -16.14 29.78 -10.19
C LYS A 255 -16.40 28.63 -11.18
N VAL A 256 -15.35 28.11 -11.82
CA VAL A 256 -15.44 26.95 -12.71
C VAL A 256 -15.91 25.72 -11.93
N PHE A 257 -15.28 25.40 -10.80
CA PHE A 257 -15.72 24.27 -9.98
C PHE A 257 -17.17 24.39 -9.52
N ARG A 258 -17.60 25.57 -9.07
CA ARG A 258 -19.00 25.80 -8.67
C ARG A 258 -19.99 25.58 -9.80
N HIS A 259 -19.64 25.93 -11.04
CA HIS A 259 -20.48 25.64 -12.20
C HIS A 259 -20.68 24.13 -12.36
N TYR A 260 -19.60 23.35 -12.37
CA TYR A 260 -19.66 21.89 -12.52
C TYR A 260 -20.27 21.18 -11.32
N GLN A 261 -20.14 21.72 -10.10
CA GLN A 261 -20.87 21.23 -8.92
C GLN A 261 -22.38 21.47 -9.07
N LYS A 262 -22.80 22.66 -9.52
CA LYS A 262 -24.21 23.04 -9.66
C LYS A 262 -24.96 22.14 -10.64
N ILE A 263 -24.32 21.73 -11.72
CA ILE A 263 -24.92 20.79 -12.69
C ILE A 263 -24.77 19.32 -12.28
N GLY A 264 -24.19 19.04 -11.12
CA GLY A 264 -24.04 17.69 -10.58
C GLY A 264 -22.86 16.89 -11.11
N PHE A 265 -22.02 17.46 -11.99
CA PHE A 265 -20.90 16.75 -12.61
C PHE A 265 -19.68 16.61 -11.69
N LEU A 266 -19.39 17.66 -10.90
CA LEU A 266 -18.25 17.69 -9.98
C LEU A 266 -18.70 17.46 -8.54
N ASP A 267 -18.06 16.52 -7.86
CA ASP A 267 -17.96 16.43 -6.41
C ASP A 267 -16.64 17.11 -5.98
N LEU A 268 -16.74 18.24 -5.28
CA LEU A 268 -15.58 19.00 -4.82
C LEU A 268 -15.46 18.85 -3.31
N GLN A 269 -14.43 18.14 -2.86
CA GLN A 269 -14.15 17.93 -1.45
C GLN A 269 -13.15 18.97 -0.95
N PRO A 270 -13.35 19.52 0.26
CA PRO A 270 -12.36 20.42 0.83
C PRO A 270 -11.09 19.65 1.25
N TYR A 271 -9.93 20.30 1.14
CA TYR A 271 -8.65 19.69 1.47
C TYR A 271 -7.72 20.64 2.21
N GLU A 272 -6.88 20.07 3.05
CA GLU A 272 -5.88 20.75 3.88
C GLU A 272 -4.66 19.82 4.01
N LEU A 273 -3.51 20.39 4.41
CA LEU A 273 -2.29 19.63 4.68
C LEU A 273 -2.04 19.60 6.19
N PRO A 274 -2.59 18.62 6.93
CA PRO A 274 -2.48 18.58 8.38
C PRO A 274 -1.10 18.08 8.84
N GLY A 275 -0.76 18.35 10.09
CA GLY A 275 0.50 17.85 10.66
C GLY A 275 1.74 18.62 10.17
N ARG A 276 2.91 18.06 10.45
CA ARG A 276 4.21 18.66 10.13
C ARG A 276 4.77 18.13 8.79
N PRO A 277 5.70 18.85 8.15
CA PRO A 277 6.10 20.24 8.45
C PRO A 277 4.95 21.23 8.22
N TYR A 278 4.87 22.27 9.05
CA TYR A 278 3.85 23.31 8.93
C TYR A 278 4.12 24.18 7.69
N ASN A 279 3.06 24.75 7.10
CA ASN A 279 3.13 25.68 5.95
C ASN A 279 3.72 25.08 4.66
N ARG A 280 3.79 23.76 4.55
CA ARG A 280 4.12 23.08 3.30
C ARG A 280 3.04 23.28 2.24
N THR A 281 3.41 23.07 0.99
CA THR A 281 2.55 23.17 -0.18
C THR A 281 2.71 21.94 -1.08
N MET A 282 1.77 21.77 -2.00
CA MET A 282 1.88 20.74 -3.05
C MET A 282 2.93 21.08 -4.14
N ASN A 283 3.73 22.14 -3.96
CA ASN A 283 4.92 22.40 -4.80
C ASN A 283 6.19 21.77 -4.23
N ASP A 284 6.16 21.34 -2.96
CA ASP A 284 7.34 20.84 -2.25
C ASP A 284 7.62 19.35 -2.56
N LYS A 285 7.71 19.02 -3.86
CA LYS A 285 7.81 17.64 -4.38
C LYS A 285 9.01 16.84 -3.86
N GLY A 286 10.02 17.52 -3.32
CA GLY A 286 11.21 16.89 -2.73
C GLY A 286 11.02 16.42 -1.28
N MET A 287 9.92 16.77 -0.62
CA MET A 287 9.67 16.34 0.75
C MET A 287 9.02 14.96 0.79
N TYR A 288 9.40 14.13 1.77
CA TYR A 288 8.79 12.83 1.97
C TYR A 288 7.27 12.93 2.20
N GLN A 289 6.84 13.91 3.02
CA GLN A 289 5.43 14.20 3.29
C GLN A 289 4.58 14.49 2.04
N PHE A 290 5.17 15.06 0.97
CA PHE A 290 4.44 15.40 -0.27
C PHE A 290 3.74 14.16 -0.86
N HIS A 291 4.41 13.01 -0.86
CA HIS A 291 3.84 11.79 -1.41
C HIS A 291 2.62 11.31 -0.62
N HIS A 292 2.61 11.48 0.71
CA HIS A 292 1.46 11.13 1.54
C HIS A 292 0.32 12.12 1.35
N ASP A 293 0.63 13.42 1.26
CA ASP A 293 -0.33 14.48 0.99
C ASP A 293 -1.07 14.28 -0.35
N GLU A 294 -0.35 13.87 -1.39
CA GLU A 294 -0.92 13.51 -2.68
C GLU A 294 -1.76 12.23 -2.58
N SER A 295 -1.20 11.21 -1.93
CA SER A 295 -1.78 9.86 -1.92
C SER A 295 -3.06 9.75 -1.13
N LEU A 296 -3.23 10.55 -0.07
CA LEU A 296 -4.45 10.52 0.73
C LEU A 296 -5.68 10.86 -0.14
N ALA A 297 -5.57 11.83 -1.06
CA ALA A 297 -6.64 12.17 -1.99
C ALA A 297 -7.00 11.00 -2.93
N VAL A 298 -5.99 10.24 -3.39
CA VAL A 298 -6.18 9.06 -4.25
C VAL A 298 -6.87 7.93 -3.48
N LEU A 299 -6.39 7.65 -2.27
CA LEU A 299 -6.97 6.63 -1.37
C LEU A 299 -8.41 6.94 -1.03
N GLU A 300 -8.69 8.19 -0.69
CA GLU A 300 -10.03 8.65 -0.37
C GLU A 300 -10.96 8.58 -1.58
N CYS A 301 -10.49 9.01 -2.75
CA CYS A 301 -11.32 9.04 -3.95
C CYS A 301 -11.84 7.65 -4.31
N ARG A 302 -10.97 6.63 -4.23
CA ARG A 302 -11.37 5.25 -4.48
C ARG A 302 -12.56 4.82 -3.62
N GLN A 303 -12.56 5.21 -2.34
CA GLN A 303 -13.66 4.85 -1.45
C GLN A 303 -14.94 5.62 -1.80
N ARG A 304 -14.84 6.94 -2.04
CA ARG A 304 -16.00 7.78 -2.40
C ARG A 304 -16.63 7.40 -3.73
N MET A 305 -15.81 7.07 -4.72
CA MET A 305 -16.24 6.64 -6.05
C MET A 305 -16.38 5.13 -6.16
N GLY A 306 -16.31 4.41 -5.02
CA GLY A 306 -16.35 2.95 -5.00
C GLY A 306 -17.62 2.38 -5.62
N GLY A 307 -18.76 3.08 -5.58
CA GLY A 307 -20.00 2.58 -6.16
C GLY A 307 -20.12 2.70 -7.69
N TYR A 308 -19.14 3.30 -8.38
CA TYR A 308 -19.06 3.32 -9.84
C TYR A 308 -18.44 2.03 -10.37
N THR A 309 -18.79 1.66 -11.61
CA THR A 309 -18.21 0.44 -12.24
C THR A 309 -16.77 0.65 -12.65
N TYR A 310 -16.47 1.84 -13.19
CA TYR A 310 -15.14 2.24 -13.60
C TYR A 310 -14.74 3.52 -12.89
N VAL A 311 -13.53 3.57 -12.35
CA VAL A 311 -12.95 4.78 -11.75
C VAL A 311 -11.59 5.04 -12.36
N MET A 312 -11.45 6.15 -13.08
CA MET A 312 -10.17 6.60 -13.63
C MET A 312 -9.42 7.45 -12.59
N SER A 313 -8.10 7.40 -12.63
CA SER A 313 -7.24 8.24 -11.81
C SER A 313 -6.23 8.92 -12.72
N HIS A 314 -6.42 10.22 -12.92
CA HIS A 314 -5.52 11.08 -13.70
C HIS A 314 -5.68 12.54 -13.29
N ASP A 315 -4.71 13.37 -13.67
CA ASP A 315 -4.64 14.76 -13.28
C ASP A 315 -5.51 15.66 -14.20
N LEU A 316 -5.68 16.93 -13.80
CA LEU A 316 -6.55 17.90 -14.48
C LEU A 316 -5.97 18.46 -15.80
N ASP A 317 -4.74 18.08 -16.11
CA ASP A 317 -4.04 18.38 -17.36
C ASP A 317 -3.90 17.14 -18.27
N GLU A 318 -4.58 16.05 -17.92
CA GLU A 318 -4.47 14.76 -18.60
C GLU A 318 -5.80 14.28 -19.18
N PHE A 319 -5.72 13.60 -20.33
CA PHE A 319 -6.85 13.02 -21.04
C PHE A 319 -6.60 11.54 -21.35
N ILE A 320 -7.61 10.70 -21.17
CA ILE A 320 -7.62 9.32 -21.67
C ILE A 320 -8.58 9.27 -22.85
N ILE A 321 -8.05 9.14 -24.07
CA ILE A 321 -8.83 9.19 -25.32
C ILE A 321 -8.71 7.85 -26.06
N PRO A 322 -9.82 7.13 -26.31
CA PRO A 322 -9.81 5.99 -27.21
C PRO A 322 -9.36 6.39 -28.62
N ARG A 323 -8.46 5.62 -29.23
CA ARG A 323 -8.04 5.84 -30.64
C ARG A 323 -9.10 5.39 -31.66
N THR A 324 -10.22 4.87 -31.20
CA THR A 324 -11.40 4.49 -31.98
C THR A 324 -12.52 5.50 -31.74
N ASN A 325 -13.48 5.61 -32.66
CA ASN A 325 -14.59 6.56 -32.55
C ASN A 325 -15.69 6.06 -31.58
N VAL A 326 -15.33 5.86 -30.31
CA VAL A 326 -16.22 5.39 -29.23
C VAL A 326 -15.92 6.15 -27.94
N GLY A 327 -16.92 6.32 -27.08
CA GLY A 327 -16.72 6.84 -25.72
C GLY A 327 -15.99 5.84 -24.81
N LEU A 328 -15.58 6.30 -23.62
CA LEU A 328 -14.81 5.50 -22.67
C LEU A 328 -15.58 4.29 -22.12
N LYS A 329 -16.86 4.46 -21.80
CA LYS A 329 -17.70 3.37 -21.27
C LYS A 329 -17.79 2.18 -22.24
N PRO A 330 -18.23 2.35 -23.51
CA PRO A 330 -18.20 1.26 -24.50
C PRO A 330 -16.81 0.66 -24.71
N PHE A 331 -15.77 1.50 -24.72
CA PHE A 331 -14.39 1.03 -24.86
C PHE A 331 -14.01 0.08 -23.72
N PHE A 332 -14.25 0.46 -22.46
CA PHE A 332 -13.94 -0.40 -21.32
C PHE A 332 -14.83 -1.65 -21.28
N GLN A 333 -16.11 -1.56 -21.65
CA GLN A 333 -16.98 -2.73 -21.76
C GLN A 333 -16.42 -3.75 -22.77
N GLN A 334 -15.95 -3.29 -23.93
CA GLN A 334 -15.29 -4.15 -24.92
C GLN A 334 -14.00 -4.77 -24.36
N LYS A 335 -13.15 -3.98 -23.69
CA LYS A 335 -11.92 -4.50 -23.08
C LYS A 335 -12.19 -5.51 -21.97
N MET A 336 -13.26 -5.34 -21.21
CA MET A 336 -13.65 -6.31 -20.18
C MET A 336 -14.14 -7.65 -20.75
N GLN A 337 -14.65 -7.68 -21.98
CA GLN A 337 -14.96 -8.95 -22.66
C GLN A 337 -13.69 -9.73 -22.99
N GLN A 338 -12.59 -9.01 -23.31
CA GLN A 338 -11.29 -9.60 -23.64
C GLN A 338 -10.48 -9.97 -22.39
N TYR A 339 -10.52 -9.14 -21.35
CA TYR A 339 -9.73 -9.28 -20.12
C TYR A 339 -10.65 -9.40 -18.89
N GLN A 340 -11.32 -10.55 -18.79
CA GLN A 340 -12.41 -10.75 -17.81
C GLN A 340 -11.96 -10.75 -16.36
N ASP A 341 -10.70 -11.08 -16.08
CA ASP A 341 -10.05 -11.10 -14.77
C ASP A 341 -9.32 -9.78 -14.46
N SER A 342 -9.43 -8.77 -15.33
CA SER A 342 -8.76 -7.49 -15.13
C SER A 342 -9.37 -6.72 -13.94
N ALA A 343 -8.53 -6.22 -13.04
CA ALA A 343 -8.85 -5.27 -11.99
C ALA A 343 -8.83 -3.82 -12.49
N GLY A 344 -8.22 -3.58 -13.65
CA GLY A 344 -8.01 -2.26 -14.21
C GLY A 344 -7.06 -2.27 -15.40
N PHE A 345 -6.99 -1.13 -16.10
CA PHE A 345 -6.14 -0.95 -17.27
C PHE A 345 -5.21 0.24 -17.05
N TYR A 346 -3.94 0.05 -17.43
CA TYR A 346 -2.94 1.12 -17.42
C TYR A 346 -2.82 1.80 -18.79
N PHE A 347 -2.49 3.08 -18.75
CA PHE A 347 -2.23 3.93 -19.91
C PHE A 347 -0.87 4.60 -19.72
N TYR A 348 -0.06 4.59 -20.77
CA TYR A 348 1.17 5.36 -20.82
C TYR A 348 0.87 6.80 -21.19
N ALA A 349 1.62 7.71 -20.57
CA ALA A 349 1.43 9.14 -20.77
C ALA A 349 2.30 9.61 -21.94
N GLU A 350 1.69 10.29 -22.91
CA GLU A 350 2.38 11.09 -23.92
C GLU A 350 2.24 12.56 -23.50
N PHE A 351 3.36 13.30 -23.43
CA PHE A 351 3.35 14.70 -22.99
C PHE A 351 3.30 15.65 -24.18
N PHE A 352 2.30 16.52 -24.22
CA PHE A 352 2.19 17.59 -25.20
C PHE A 352 2.93 18.83 -24.72
N VAL A 353 4.11 19.09 -25.30
CA VAL A 353 5.03 20.14 -24.82
C VAL A 353 4.71 21.49 -25.46
N TYR A 354 4.10 22.40 -24.70
CA TYR A 354 3.72 23.73 -25.20
C TYR A 354 4.90 24.55 -25.75
N GLY A 355 6.11 24.35 -25.21
CA GLY A 355 7.32 25.03 -25.68
C GLY A 355 7.76 24.68 -27.10
N TRP A 356 7.22 23.62 -27.71
CA TRP A 356 7.50 23.26 -29.11
C TRP A 356 6.69 24.06 -30.14
N GLY A 357 5.85 24.98 -29.67
CA GLY A 357 4.94 25.78 -30.49
C GLY A 357 3.66 25.03 -30.85
N ALA A 358 2.58 25.79 -31.03
CA ALA A 358 1.30 25.23 -31.47
C ALA A 358 1.45 24.66 -32.90
N THR A 359 1.01 23.42 -33.09
CA THR A 359 0.94 22.79 -34.41
C THR A 359 -0.20 23.33 -35.25
N ASN A 360 -1.28 23.77 -34.60
CA ASN A 360 -2.42 24.39 -35.25
C ASN A 360 -2.93 25.56 -34.39
N PRO A 361 -2.33 26.76 -34.51
CA PRO A 361 -2.61 27.88 -33.59
C PRO A 361 -4.04 28.41 -33.70
N GLU A 362 -4.71 28.22 -34.84
CA GLU A 362 -6.06 28.69 -35.12
C GLU A 362 -7.16 27.79 -34.51
N GLU A 363 -6.81 26.64 -33.93
CA GLU A 363 -7.80 25.78 -33.26
C GLU A 363 -8.39 26.45 -32.03
N ASP A 364 -9.65 26.16 -31.73
CA ASP A 364 -10.30 26.73 -30.54
C ASP A 364 -9.81 26.06 -29.24
N MET A 365 -9.64 24.72 -29.25
CA MET A 365 -9.26 23.95 -28.07
C MET A 365 -7.75 23.94 -27.86
N MET A 366 -7.30 24.24 -26.64
CA MET A 366 -5.89 24.20 -26.27
C MET A 366 -5.27 22.83 -26.53
N VAL A 367 -5.97 21.74 -26.23
CA VAL A 367 -5.46 20.38 -26.46
C VAL A 367 -5.26 20.08 -27.95
N THR A 368 -6.07 20.64 -28.86
CA THR A 368 -5.93 20.40 -30.31
C THR A 368 -4.92 21.33 -30.97
N ARG A 369 -4.59 22.47 -30.34
CA ARG A 369 -3.48 23.34 -30.78
C ARG A 369 -2.12 22.65 -30.73
N PHE A 370 -1.89 21.80 -29.73
CA PHE A 370 -0.60 21.15 -29.48
C PHE A 370 -0.69 19.65 -29.71
N ARG A 371 -0.38 19.18 -30.93
CA ARG A 371 -0.45 17.77 -31.31
C ARG A 371 0.88 17.04 -31.30
N ARG A 372 2.01 17.76 -31.14
CA ARG A 372 3.32 17.13 -30.96
C ARG A 372 3.42 16.64 -29.52
N ALA A 373 3.70 15.36 -29.36
CA ALA A 373 3.88 14.73 -28.07
C ALA A 373 5.22 14.03 -27.97
N THR A 374 5.66 13.76 -26.74
CA THR A 374 6.76 12.83 -26.46
C THR A 374 6.36 11.40 -26.86
N GLN A 375 7.34 10.49 -26.85
CA GLN A 375 7.00 9.07 -26.84
C GLN A 375 6.27 8.71 -25.53
N PRO A 376 5.49 7.62 -25.48
CA PRO A 376 4.80 7.19 -24.27
C PRO A 376 5.79 6.87 -23.14
N HIS A 377 5.54 7.41 -21.96
CA HIS A 377 6.33 7.19 -20.74
C HIS A 377 5.62 6.20 -19.81
N TRP A 378 6.40 5.28 -19.22
CA TRP A 378 5.89 4.24 -18.32
C TRP A 378 5.90 4.68 -16.86
N GLU A 379 6.73 5.66 -16.50
CA GLU A 379 6.94 6.16 -15.14
C GLU A 379 5.72 6.94 -14.62
N CYS A 380 4.97 7.58 -15.51
CA CYS A 380 3.82 8.43 -15.19
C CYS A 380 2.50 7.78 -15.62
N THR A 381 2.38 6.46 -15.50
CA THR A 381 1.16 5.75 -15.91
C THR A 381 -0.09 6.29 -15.22
N LYS A 382 -1.17 6.31 -15.98
CA LYS A 382 -2.53 6.57 -15.49
C LYS A 382 -3.36 5.32 -15.68
N TYR A 383 -4.49 5.25 -15.03
CA TYR A 383 -5.24 4.01 -15.04
C TYR A 383 -6.74 4.21 -14.83
N VAL A 384 -7.48 3.15 -15.18
CA VAL A 384 -8.86 2.92 -14.77
C VAL A 384 -8.89 1.66 -13.92
N ILE A 385 -9.62 1.69 -12.82
CA ILE A 385 -9.87 0.52 -11.96
C ILE A 385 -11.34 0.11 -12.00
N LEU A 386 -11.57 -1.15 -11.67
CA LEU A 386 -12.84 -1.66 -11.20
C LEU A 386 -12.75 -1.70 -9.67
N PRO A 387 -13.43 -0.80 -8.92
CA PRO A 387 -13.27 -0.72 -7.47
C PRO A 387 -13.51 -2.03 -6.72
N SER A 388 -14.42 -2.87 -7.24
CA SER A 388 -14.75 -4.20 -6.71
C SER A 388 -13.69 -5.27 -6.97
N ARG A 389 -12.56 -4.94 -7.60
CA ARG A 389 -11.48 -5.88 -7.97
C ARG A 389 -10.10 -5.46 -7.49
N VAL A 390 -10.01 -4.36 -6.77
CA VAL A 390 -8.75 -3.81 -6.25
C VAL A 390 -8.75 -3.80 -4.73
N VAL A 391 -7.61 -4.12 -4.13
CA VAL A 391 -7.34 -3.93 -2.68
C VAL A 391 -7.03 -2.47 -2.42
N SER A 392 -6.28 -1.82 -3.31
CA SER A 392 -5.91 -0.41 -3.20
C SER A 392 -5.35 0.17 -4.51
N ILE A 393 -5.05 1.45 -4.46
CA ILE A 393 -4.41 2.22 -5.52
C ILE A 393 -3.44 3.25 -4.92
N THR A 394 -2.48 3.69 -5.71
CA THR A 394 -1.61 4.85 -5.47
C THR A 394 -1.63 5.75 -6.70
N THR A 395 -0.92 6.89 -6.68
CA THR A 395 -0.88 7.84 -7.81
C THR A 395 -0.63 7.19 -9.17
N HIS A 396 0.21 6.16 -9.24
CA HIS A 396 0.61 5.48 -10.48
C HIS A 396 0.52 3.94 -10.42
N SER A 397 -0.20 3.37 -9.45
CA SER A 397 -0.28 1.91 -9.33
C SER A 397 -1.63 1.42 -8.83
N ILE A 398 -1.98 0.23 -9.30
CA ILE A 398 -3.15 -0.55 -8.93
C ILE A 398 -2.67 -1.77 -8.15
N PHE A 399 -3.29 -2.03 -7.01
CA PHE A 399 -3.06 -3.22 -6.19
C PHE A 399 -4.30 -4.12 -6.32
N PRO A 400 -4.29 -5.11 -7.23
CA PRO A 400 -5.44 -5.97 -7.47
C PRO A 400 -5.72 -6.88 -6.27
N MET A 401 -6.97 -7.31 -6.13
CA MET A 401 -7.32 -8.42 -5.23
C MET A 401 -6.80 -9.75 -5.75
N SER A 402 -6.65 -10.72 -4.85
CA SER A 402 -6.34 -12.11 -5.23
C SER A 402 -7.29 -12.57 -6.33
N HIS A 403 -6.75 -13.28 -7.32
CA HIS A 403 -7.45 -13.77 -8.52
C HIS A 403 -7.77 -12.75 -9.61
N TYR A 404 -7.46 -11.46 -9.42
CA TYR A 404 -7.53 -10.48 -10.49
C TYR A 404 -6.12 -10.08 -10.95
N SER A 405 -6.00 -9.77 -12.23
CA SER A 405 -4.76 -9.28 -12.85
C SER A 405 -4.93 -7.82 -13.26
N THR A 406 -3.84 -7.12 -13.58
CA THR A 406 -3.92 -5.85 -14.30
C THR A 406 -3.49 -6.09 -15.72
N ALA A 407 -4.36 -5.79 -16.68
CA ALA A 407 -3.96 -5.82 -18.07
C ALA A 407 -3.16 -4.54 -18.35
N SER A 408 -1.84 -4.68 -18.54
CA SER A 408 -1.09 -3.67 -19.27
C SER A 408 -1.29 -3.93 -20.77
N SER A 409 -1.16 -2.90 -21.60
CA SER A 409 -1.07 -3.03 -23.06
C SER A 409 0.14 -3.86 -23.53
N ILE A 410 0.84 -4.56 -22.63
CA ILE A 410 2.13 -5.22 -22.85
C ILE A 410 2.18 -6.58 -22.14
N ALA A 411 1.32 -7.51 -22.54
CA ALA A 411 1.60 -8.92 -22.30
C ALA A 411 2.74 -9.47 -23.22
N ALA A 412 3.34 -8.65 -24.10
CA ALA A 412 4.18 -9.17 -25.19
C ALA A 412 5.66 -8.75 -25.24
N VAL A 413 6.19 -7.87 -24.37
CA VAL A 413 7.57 -7.31 -24.59
C VAL A 413 8.57 -7.47 -23.44
N PHE A 414 8.17 -7.63 -22.17
CA PHE A 414 9.13 -7.53 -21.06
C PHE A 414 9.56 -8.84 -20.37
N ALA A 415 9.02 -9.99 -20.76
CA ALA A 415 9.41 -11.28 -20.17
C ALA A 415 10.93 -11.60 -20.28
N PRO A 416 11.68 -11.24 -21.34
CA PRO A 416 13.10 -11.61 -21.44
C PRO A 416 14.03 -10.74 -20.59
N ALA A 417 13.75 -9.43 -20.48
CA ALA A 417 14.67 -8.47 -19.86
C ALA A 417 14.67 -8.56 -18.32
N VAL A 418 13.50 -8.78 -17.71
CA VAL A 418 13.39 -8.93 -16.24
C VAL A 418 14.00 -10.24 -15.77
N VAL A 419 13.84 -11.33 -16.55
CA VAL A 419 14.50 -12.61 -16.26
C VAL A 419 16.02 -12.48 -16.36
N GLY A 420 16.53 -11.76 -17.36
CA GLY A 420 17.95 -11.47 -17.50
C GLY A 420 18.54 -10.72 -16.28
N LEU A 421 17.85 -9.66 -15.82
CA LEU A 421 18.30 -8.89 -14.67
C LEU A 421 18.28 -9.71 -13.37
N VAL A 422 17.23 -10.50 -13.14
CA VAL A 422 17.11 -11.36 -11.95
C VAL A 422 18.23 -12.42 -11.93
N VAL A 423 18.56 -13.02 -13.08
CA VAL A 423 19.66 -13.98 -13.20
C VAL A 423 21.00 -13.31 -12.90
N VAL A 424 21.25 -12.11 -13.42
CA VAL A 424 22.50 -11.38 -13.16
C VAL A 424 22.64 -11.05 -11.66
N VAL A 425 21.58 -10.57 -11.02
CA VAL A 425 21.61 -10.26 -9.58
C VAL A 425 21.85 -11.53 -8.75
N LEU A 426 21.19 -12.65 -9.08
CA LEU A 426 21.41 -13.94 -8.41
C LEU A 426 22.85 -14.43 -8.55
N VAL A 427 23.43 -14.32 -9.74
CA VAL A 427 24.84 -14.70 -9.99
C VAL A 427 25.78 -13.82 -9.16
N VAL A 428 25.57 -12.50 -9.14
CA VAL A 428 26.40 -11.59 -8.34
C VAL A 428 26.31 -11.91 -6.84
N VAL A 429 25.10 -12.15 -6.31
CA VAL A 429 24.91 -12.50 -4.89
C VAL A 429 25.62 -13.83 -4.57
N VAL A 430 25.48 -14.85 -5.42
CA VAL A 430 26.15 -16.15 -5.21
C VAL A 430 27.66 -15.99 -5.23
N VAL A 431 28.22 -15.22 -6.18
CA VAL A 431 29.67 -14.97 -6.25
C VAL A 431 30.16 -14.26 -4.99
N VAL A 432 29.47 -13.21 -4.53
CA VAL A 432 29.84 -12.48 -3.31
C VAL A 432 29.82 -13.40 -2.09
N VAL A 433 28.77 -14.22 -1.93
CA VAL A 433 28.68 -15.18 -0.81
C VAL A 433 29.82 -16.19 -0.86
N VAL A 434 30.13 -16.74 -2.05
CA VAL A 434 31.25 -17.70 -2.21
C VAL A 434 32.59 -17.05 -1.85
N VAL A 435 32.84 -15.82 -2.30
CA VAL A 435 34.08 -15.09 -1.97
C VAL A 435 34.20 -14.86 -0.47
N VAL A 436 33.12 -14.41 0.19
CA VAL A 436 33.11 -14.20 1.65
C VAL A 436 33.38 -15.51 2.39
N VAL A 437 32.77 -16.62 1.99
CA VAL A 437 33.01 -17.94 2.59
C VAL A 437 34.46 -18.36 2.42
N ILE A 438 35.05 -18.18 1.24
CA ILE A 438 36.47 -18.50 0.99
C ILE A 438 37.37 -17.67 1.89
N VAL A 439 37.14 -16.35 2.00
CA VAL A 439 37.93 -15.47 2.86
C VAL A 439 37.85 -15.90 4.32
N VAL A 440 36.65 -16.22 4.81
CA VAL A 440 36.47 -16.70 6.19
C VAL A 440 37.22 -18.02 6.42
N VAL A 441 37.14 -18.97 5.49
CA VAL A 441 37.87 -20.25 5.58
C VAL A 441 39.38 -20.02 5.61
N VAL A 442 39.91 -19.15 4.74
CA VAL A 442 41.35 -18.82 4.71
C VAL A 442 41.79 -18.20 6.04
N VAL A 443 41.02 -17.25 6.57
CA VAL A 443 41.33 -16.63 7.87
C VAL A 443 41.33 -17.68 8.99
N VAL A 444 40.33 -18.57 9.02
CA VAL A 444 40.26 -19.65 10.02
C VAL A 444 41.46 -20.59 9.90
N VAL A 445 41.86 -20.97 8.68
CA VAL A 445 43.03 -21.83 8.44
C VAL A 445 44.31 -21.14 8.92
N ILE A 446 44.51 -19.85 8.61
CA ILE A 446 45.67 -19.08 9.08
C ILE A 446 45.71 -19.05 10.61
N VAL A 447 44.58 -18.76 11.27
CA VAL A 447 44.49 -18.73 12.73
C VAL A 447 44.83 -20.10 13.33
N VAL A 448 44.32 -21.20 12.76
CA VAL A 448 44.64 -22.56 13.21
C VAL A 448 46.13 -22.86 13.04
N VAL A 449 46.72 -22.51 11.90
CA VAL A 449 48.16 -22.71 11.64
C VAL A 449 49.01 -21.94 12.65
N VAL A 450 48.68 -20.68 12.93
CA VAL A 450 49.39 -19.86 13.93
C VAL A 450 49.31 -20.52 15.31
N ILE A 451 48.12 -20.97 15.73
CA ILE A 451 47.94 -21.67 17.02
C ILE A 451 48.77 -22.97 17.08
N VAL A 452 48.82 -23.73 15.98
CA VAL A 452 49.60 -24.98 15.91
C VAL A 452 51.10 -24.68 15.99
N ILE A 453 51.60 -23.67 15.29
CA ILE A 453 53.02 -23.25 15.34
C ILE A 453 53.41 -22.79 16.74
N GLU A 454 52.55 -22.04 17.42
CA GLU A 454 52.78 -21.57 18.79
C GLU A 454 52.84 -22.75 19.77
N ARG A 455 51.92 -23.72 19.63
CA ARG A 455 51.92 -24.96 20.42
C ARG A 455 53.15 -25.82 20.17
N ILE A 456 53.59 -25.96 18.92
CA ILE A 456 54.81 -26.70 18.58
C ILE A 456 56.04 -26.01 19.16
N SER A 457 56.13 -24.68 19.07
CA SER A 457 57.22 -23.90 19.68
C SER A 457 57.31 -24.10 21.19
N LEU A 458 56.17 -24.13 21.89
CA LEU A 458 56.11 -24.41 23.33
C LEU A 458 56.56 -25.83 23.68
N VAL A 459 56.18 -26.82 22.88
CA VAL A 459 56.59 -28.22 23.07
C VAL A 459 58.09 -28.38 22.81
N LEU A 460 58.63 -27.75 21.75
CA LEU A 460 60.06 -27.78 21.44
C LEU A 460 60.90 -27.11 22.54
N ALA A 461 60.43 -25.99 23.09
CA ALA A 461 61.07 -25.33 24.23
C ALA A 461 61.12 -26.26 25.47
N ALA A 462 60.00 -26.92 25.79
CA ALA A 462 59.94 -27.87 26.90
C ALA A 462 60.82 -29.11 26.69
N VAL A 463 60.93 -29.61 25.45
CA VAL A 463 61.82 -30.74 25.11
C VAL A 463 63.29 -30.33 25.21
N SER A 464 63.64 -29.10 24.83
CA SER A 464 65.01 -28.57 24.95
C SER A 464 65.49 -28.51 26.41
N GLU A 465 64.61 -28.12 27.35
CA GLU A 465 64.92 -28.12 28.79
C GLU A 465 65.17 -29.54 29.34
N ILE A 466 64.47 -30.55 28.81
CA ILE A 466 64.58 -31.94 29.29
C ILE A 466 65.86 -32.62 28.80
N ILE A 467 66.35 -32.28 27.60
CA ILE A 467 67.49 -32.98 26.97
C ILE A 467 68.85 -32.34 27.34
N GLY A 468 68.87 -31.15 27.95
CA GLY A 468 70.12 -30.50 28.40
C GLY A 468 71.09 -30.17 27.26
N ALA A 469 70.57 -30.02 26.04
CA ALA A 469 71.33 -29.61 24.87
C ALA A 469 70.96 -28.16 24.53
N ASP A 470 71.95 -27.28 24.58
CA ASP A 470 71.83 -25.87 24.22
C ASP A 470 71.81 -25.74 22.68
N ILE A 471 70.62 -25.84 22.09
CA ILE A 471 70.42 -25.72 20.63
C ILE A 471 69.84 -24.33 20.34
N ASP A 472 70.66 -23.46 19.77
CA ASP A 472 70.27 -22.09 19.37
C ASP A 472 69.40 -22.10 18.10
N PHE A 473 68.10 -21.92 18.28
CA PHE A 473 67.10 -21.88 17.21
C PHE A 473 67.00 -20.52 16.47
N ARG A 474 67.85 -19.52 16.76
CA ARG A 474 67.75 -18.20 16.10
C ARG A 474 68.15 -18.15 14.61
N SER A 475 68.59 -19.26 14.02
CA SER A 475 69.02 -19.30 12.61
C SER A 475 68.05 -19.98 11.62
N MET A 476 66.92 -20.57 12.06
CA MET A 476 65.92 -21.12 11.13
C MET A 476 64.97 -20.03 10.61
N LYS A 477 65.35 -19.39 9.50
CA LYS A 477 64.41 -18.64 8.66
C LYS A 477 63.47 -19.63 7.96
N ILE A 478 62.20 -19.61 8.31
CA ILE A 478 61.13 -20.27 7.56
C ILE A 478 60.57 -19.26 6.55
N PHE A 479 60.48 -19.67 5.28
CA PHE A 479 59.85 -18.94 4.17
C PHE A 479 58.33 -18.93 4.29
#